data_AF-S4XQZ7-F1
#
_entry.id   AF-S4XQZ7-F1
#
_cell.length_a   1.000
_cell.length_b   1.000
_cell.length_c   1.000
_cell.angle_alpha   90.00
_cell.angle_beta   90.00
_cell.angle_gamma   90.00
#
_symmetry.space_group_name_H-M   'P 1'
#
loop_
_entity.id
_entity.type
_entity.pdbx_description
1 polymer ?
#
loop_
_entity_poly.entity_id
_entity_poly.type
_entity_poly.pdbx_seq_one_letter_code
_entity_poly.pdbx_strand_id
1 'polypeptide(L)'
;MRRVALIASLAVSGWAEAREGWGRDVRVVRRRARAAVAGLISMGAVAAFTALVGAWHIALLGSTEVSASTWQLANTLREAGGLLELGFGLLAGVLFLRWLARTVALAGELDPVRGFSWTPSESVVAFLIPVVNLVQPYRVLRDLHDGLAPAGVPEPAPRPLLDGGGGYRRVEMAHAPRASAVHHAALGAWWGLYLASRGLGWLASVMPQLTVAEFIRSRYAFIASDVASFAAAWLAVRMVRAIDSRVAERQRRLAYASDEELDRLVVERDLLLRRELAKITGFGDF
;
A
#
# COMPACT_ATOMS: atom_id res chain seq x y z
N MET A 1 19.13 2.62 17.61
CA MET A 1 20.43 2.91 16.95
C MET A 1 20.30 3.73 15.65
N ARG A 2 19.50 3.34 14.63
CA ARG A 2 19.36 4.14 13.38
C ARG A 2 18.94 5.62 13.57
N ARG A 3 18.15 5.94 14.59
CA ARG A 3 17.66 7.31 14.85
C ARG A 3 18.75 8.29 15.30
N VAL A 4 19.72 7.82 16.08
CA VAL A 4 20.87 8.63 16.52
C VAL A 4 21.83 8.88 15.36
N ALA A 5 21.99 7.87 14.49
CA ALA A 5 22.81 7.99 13.29
C ALA A 5 22.27 9.04 12.31
N LEU A 6 20.95 9.23 12.23
CA LEU A 6 20.35 10.22 11.32
C LEU A 6 20.54 11.67 11.81
N ILE A 7 20.47 11.89 13.12
CA ILE A 7 20.77 13.21 13.72
C ILE A 7 22.26 13.51 13.60
N ALA A 8 23.11 12.52 13.87
CA ALA A 8 24.56 12.65 13.71
C ALA A 8 24.96 12.87 12.24
N SER A 9 24.33 12.17 11.29
CA SER A 9 24.59 12.39 9.87
C SER A 9 24.13 13.77 9.45
N LEU A 10 22.94 14.24 9.84
CA LEU A 10 22.46 15.58 9.52
C LEU A 10 23.39 16.69 10.03
N ALA A 11 23.94 16.52 11.24
CA ALA A 11 24.91 17.47 11.80
C ALA A 11 26.24 17.52 11.04
N VAL A 12 26.60 16.43 10.34
CA VAL A 12 27.89 16.30 9.64
C VAL A 12 27.77 16.56 8.13
N SER A 13 26.70 16.09 7.49
CA SER A 13 26.49 16.16 6.04
C SER A 13 25.64 17.36 5.58
N GLY A 14 24.89 17.97 6.50
CA GLY A 14 23.93 19.03 6.19
C GLY A 14 22.68 18.57 5.45
N TRP A 15 21.72 19.49 5.29
CA TRP A 15 20.41 19.25 4.68
C TRP A 15 20.45 18.92 3.19
N ALA A 16 21.49 19.37 2.47
CA ALA A 16 21.65 19.10 1.05
C ALA A 16 21.82 17.60 0.75
N GLU A 17 22.71 16.92 1.47
CA GLU A 17 22.93 15.48 1.29
C GLU A 17 21.69 14.67 1.69
N ALA A 18 21.00 15.07 2.77
CA ALA A 18 19.76 14.43 3.20
C ALA A 18 18.66 14.52 2.13
N ARG A 19 18.47 15.70 1.53
CA ARG A 19 17.51 15.89 0.43
C ARG A 19 17.83 15.02 -0.78
N GLU A 20 19.11 14.87 -1.14
CA GLU A 20 19.53 13.99 -2.23
C GLU A 20 19.25 12.51 -1.90
N GLY A 21 19.56 12.10 -0.65
CA GLY A 21 19.23 10.78 -0.12
C GLY A 21 17.74 10.46 -0.23
N TRP A 22 16.88 11.34 0.28
CA TRP A 22 15.42 11.20 0.16
C TRP A 22 14.96 11.13 -1.29
N GLY A 23 15.57 11.94 -2.17
CA GLY A 23 15.28 11.91 -3.60
C GLY A 23 15.56 10.56 -4.25
N ARG A 24 16.69 9.92 -3.92
CA ARG A 24 17.00 8.56 -4.37
C ARG A 24 15.98 7.55 -3.84
N ASP A 25 15.65 7.65 -2.56
CA ASP A 25 14.79 6.68 -1.89
C ASP A 25 13.33 6.76 -2.34
N VAL A 26 12.81 7.96 -2.57
CA VAL A 26 11.48 8.13 -3.15
C VAL A 26 11.42 7.55 -4.55
N ARG A 27 12.45 7.74 -5.40
CA ARG A 27 12.48 7.09 -6.74
C ARG A 27 12.39 5.57 -6.64
N VAL A 28 13.07 4.97 -5.66
CA VAL A 28 12.99 3.51 -5.42
C VAL A 28 11.60 3.10 -4.95
N VAL A 29 11.02 3.82 -3.98
CA VAL A 29 9.64 3.55 -3.50
C VAL A 29 8.63 3.65 -4.63
N ARG A 30 8.69 4.69 -5.47
CA ARG A 30 7.79 4.89 -6.60
C ARG A 30 7.91 3.77 -7.65
N ARG A 31 9.13 3.33 -7.96
CA ARG A 31 9.35 2.18 -8.86
C ARG A 31 8.70 0.91 -8.29
N ARG A 32 8.86 0.65 -6.99
CA ARG A 32 8.23 -0.49 -6.31
C ARG A 32 6.71 -0.34 -6.23
N ALA A 33 6.19 0.86 -6.05
CA ALA A 33 4.76 1.14 -6.05
C ALA A 33 4.13 0.78 -7.40
N ARG A 34 4.80 1.15 -8.51
CA ARG A 34 4.37 0.76 -9.87
C ARG A 34 4.39 -0.76 -10.07
N ALA A 35 5.44 -1.45 -9.60
CA ALA A 35 5.51 -2.90 -9.65
C ALA A 35 4.39 -3.57 -8.82
N ALA A 36 4.13 -3.08 -7.60
CA ALA A 36 3.04 -3.55 -6.76
C ALA A 36 1.67 -3.32 -7.43
N VAL A 37 1.44 -2.13 -8.00
CA VAL A 37 0.22 -1.81 -8.76
C VAL A 37 0.05 -2.76 -9.95
N ALA A 38 1.11 -3.00 -10.73
CA ALA A 38 1.06 -3.92 -11.86
C ALA A 38 0.71 -5.35 -11.39
N GLY A 39 1.36 -5.84 -10.32
CA GLY A 39 1.05 -7.14 -9.72
C GLY A 39 -0.39 -7.25 -9.25
N LEU A 40 -0.91 -6.23 -8.56
CA LEU A 40 -2.30 -6.19 -8.09
C LEU A 40 -3.31 -6.15 -9.25
N ILE A 41 -3.02 -5.41 -10.33
CA ILE A 41 -3.86 -5.39 -11.55
C ILE A 41 -3.87 -6.78 -12.19
N SER A 42 -2.71 -7.43 -12.33
CA SER A 42 -2.65 -8.78 -12.88
C SER A 42 -3.42 -9.79 -12.02
N MET A 43 -3.29 -9.72 -10.70
CA MET A 43 -4.06 -10.55 -9.77
C MET A 43 -5.57 -10.32 -9.93
N GLY A 44 -6.01 -9.06 -10.02
CA GLY A 44 -7.41 -8.73 -10.29
C GLY A 44 -7.90 -9.25 -11.63
N ALA A 45 -7.10 -9.11 -12.69
CA ALA A 45 -7.45 -9.63 -14.01
C ALA A 45 -7.63 -11.16 -14.03
N VAL A 46 -6.76 -11.88 -13.31
CA VAL A 46 -6.89 -13.33 -13.14
C VAL A 46 -8.16 -13.68 -12.37
N ALA A 47 -8.47 -12.99 -11.28
CA ALA A 47 -9.72 -13.22 -10.53
C ALA A 47 -10.97 -12.95 -11.37
N ALA A 48 -10.97 -11.89 -12.20
CA ALA A 48 -12.06 -11.63 -13.13
C ALA A 48 -12.20 -12.74 -14.18
N PHE A 49 -11.07 -13.24 -14.70
CA PHE A 49 -11.05 -14.36 -15.64
C PHE A 49 -11.60 -15.64 -15.00
N THR A 50 -11.17 -16.01 -13.79
CA THR A 50 -11.65 -17.22 -13.10
C THR A 50 -13.15 -17.13 -12.78
N ALA A 51 -13.65 -15.96 -12.40
CA ALA A 51 -15.08 -15.73 -12.20
C ALA A 51 -15.89 -15.99 -13.47
N LEU A 52 -15.41 -15.48 -14.62
CA LEU A 52 -16.06 -15.68 -15.92
C LEU A 52 -16.03 -17.15 -16.35
N VAL A 53 -14.90 -17.84 -16.17
CA VAL A 53 -14.79 -19.28 -16.44
C VAL A 53 -15.73 -20.08 -15.53
N GLY A 54 -15.84 -19.69 -14.25
CA GLY A 54 -16.78 -20.29 -13.30
C GLY A 54 -18.24 -20.11 -13.73
N ALA A 55 -18.62 -18.91 -14.15
CA ALA A 55 -19.97 -18.63 -14.66
C ALA A 55 -20.27 -19.43 -15.94
N TRP A 56 -19.30 -19.54 -16.84
CA TRP A 56 -19.45 -20.35 -18.04
C TRP A 56 -19.62 -21.83 -17.71
N HIS A 57 -18.88 -22.36 -16.73
CA HIS A 57 -19.02 -23.75 -16.27
C HIS A 57 -20.43 -24.05 -15.74
N ILE A 58 -21.03 -23.11 -14.99
CA ILE A 58 -22.43 -23.22 -14.54
C ILE A 58 -23.39 -23.24 -15.73
N ALA A 59 -23.19 -22.38 -16.74
CA ALA A 59 -24.03 -22.35 -17.93
C ALA A 59 -23.96 -23.67 -18.73
N LEU A 60 -22.76 -24.27 -18.83
CA LEU A 60 -22.59 -25.58 -19.46
C LEU A 60 -23.33 -26.70 -18.71
N LEU A 61 -23.38 -26.66 -17.38
CA LEU A 61 -24.15 -27.65 -16.59
C LEU A 61 -25.66 -27.56 -16.83
N GLY A 62 -26.18 -26.39 -17.16
CA GLY A 62 -27.59 -26.19 -17.49
C GLY A 62 -27.95 -26.58 -18.93
N SER A 63 -26.97 -26.93 -19.76
CA SER A 63 -27.18 -27.24 -21.18
C SER A 63 -27.33 -28.76 -21.39
N THR A 64 -28.33 -29.18 -22.17
CA THR A 64 -28.63 -30.61 -22.42
C THR A 64 -27.64 -31.28 -23.38
N GLU A 65 -27.03 -30.50 -24.27
CA GLU A 65 -26.09 -30.98 -25.28
C GLU A 65 -24.80 -30.14 -25.23
N VAL A 66 -23.78 -30.66 -24.57
CA VAL A 66 -22.45 -30.05 -24.53
C VAL A 66 -21.44 -31.07 -25.02
N SER A 67 -20.66 -30.68 -26.03
CA SER A 67 -19.63 -31.54 -26.58
C SER A 67 -18.54 -31.85 -25.53
N ALA A 68 -17.93 -33.05 -25.61
CA ALA A 68 -16.86 -33.44 -24.71
C ALA A 68 -15.65 -32.48 -24.76
N SER A 69 -15.34 -31.92 -25.94
CA SER A 69 -14.25 -30.95 -26.10
C SER A 69 -14.54 -29.62 -25.41
N THR A 70 -15.79 -29.16 -25.42
CA THR A 70 -16.20 -27.95 -24.66
C THR A 70 -16.04 -28.16 -23.15
N TRP A 71 -16.43 -29.33 -22.63
CA TRP A 71 -16.22 -29.69 -21.22
C TRP A 71 -14.74 -29.76 -20.85
N GLN A 72 -13.93 -30.39 -21.70
CA GLN A 72 -12.49 -30.48 -21.50
C GLN A 72 -11.85 -29.09 -21.47
N LEU A 73 -12.20 -28.21 -22.42
CA LEU A 73 -11.70 -26.84 -22.45
C LEU A 73 -12.06 -26.07 -21.17
N ALA A 74 -13.31 -26.14 -20.72
CA ALA A 74 -13.75 -25.47 -19.51
C ALA A 74 -13.00 -25.95 -18.25
N ASN A 75 -12.75 -27.26 -18.15
CA ASN A 75 -11.96 -27.84 -17.06
C ASN A 75 -10.49 -27.39 -17.11
N THR A 76 -9.86 -27.43 -18.29
CA THR A 76 -8.47 -26.97 -18.48
C THR A 76 -8.32 -25.49 -18.13
N LEU A 77 -9.23 -24.62 -18.59
CA LEU A 77 -9.18 -23.19 -18.28
C LEU A 77 -9.37 -22.92 -16.79
N ARG A 78 -10.21 -23.71 -16.12
CA ARG A 78 -10.42 -23.61 -14.67
C ARG A 78 -9.17 -23.99 -13.89
N GLU A 79 -8.53 -25.11 -14.25
CA GLU A 79 -7.29 -25.56 -13.61
C GLU A 79 -6.15 -24.57 -13.84
N ALA A 80 -5.98 -24.12 -15.08
CA ALA A 80 -5.02 -23.06 -15.42
C ALA A 80 -5.32 -21.78 -14.65
N GLY A 81 -6.58 -21.36 -14.56
CA GLY A 81 -7.02 -20.20 -13.79
C GLY A 81 -6.63 -20.28 -12.31
N GLY A 82 -6.86 -21.41 -11.67
CA GLY A 82 -6.46 -21.62 -10.27
C GLY A 82 -4.95 -21.57 -10.05
N LEU A 83 -4.16 -22.16 -10.96
CA LEU A 83 -2.69 -22.08 -10.91
C LEU A 83 -2.18 -20.65 -11.14
N LEU A 84 -2.78 -19.92 -12.07
CA LEU A 84 -2.47 -18.51 -12.32
C LEU A 84 -2.82 -17.65 -11.11
N GLU A 85 -3.96 -17.88 -10.47
CA GLU A 85 -4.39 -17.12 -9.29
C GLU A 85 -3.39 -17.30 -8.13
N LEU A 86 -2.96 -18.54 -7.89
CA LEU A 86 -1.93 -18.83 -6.89
C LEU A 86 -0.60 -18.12 -7.23
N GLY A 87 -0.12 -18.27 -8.46
CA GLY A 87 1.15 -17.68 -8.90
C GLY A 87 1.17 -16.15 -8.86
N PHE A 88 0.15 -15.52 -9.47
CA PHE A 88 0.02 -14.05 -9.48
C PHE A 88 -0.33 -13.50 -8.10
N GLY A 89 -1.12 -14.22 -7.29
CA GLY A 89 -1.42 -13.83 -5.92
C GLY A 89 -0.18 -13.78 -5.04
N LEU A 90 0.69 -14.80 -5.11
CA LEU A 90 1.96 -14.82 -4.39
C LEU A 90 2.89 -13.69 -4.87
N LEU A 91 3.03 -13.53 -6.19
CA LEU A 91 3.87 -12.48 -6.76
C LEU A 91 3.39 -11.08 -6.35
N ALA A 92 2.09 -10.80 -6.46
CA ALA A 92 1.49 -9.53 -6.06
C ALA A 92 1.67 -9.27 -4.56
N GLY A 93 1.48 -10.28 -3.72
CA GLY A 93 1.73 -10.20 -2.28
C GLY A 93 3.18 -9.83 -1.95
N VAL A 94 4.15 -10.50 -2.57
CA VAL A 94 5.58 -10.19 -2.37
C VAL A 94 5.92 -8.77 -2.83
N LEU A 95 5.46 -8.35 -4.01
CA LEU A 95 5.69 -7.00 -4.51
C LEU A 95 5.07 -5.94 -3.59
N PHE A 96 3.84 -6.18 -3.13
CA PHE A 96 3.13 -5.31 -2.20
C PHE A 96 3.88 -5.17 -0.87
N LEU A 97 4.29 -6.28 -0.25
CA LEU A 97 5.02 -6.26 1.02
C LEU A 97 6.40 -5.60 0.90
N ARG A 98 7.13 -5.83 -0.21
CA ARG A 98 8.43 -5.17 -0.49
C ARG A 98 8.29 -3.67 -0.72
N TRP A 99 7.18 -3.25 -1.32
CA TRP A 99 6.83 -1.84 -1.44
C TRP A 99 6.47 -1.25 -0.07
N LEU A 100 5.61 -1.93 0.69
CA LEU A 100 5.15 -1.47 2.00
C LEU A 100 6.32 -1.28 2.97
N ALA A 101 7.18 -2.29 3.12
CA ALA A 101 8.34 -2.23 4.00
C ALA A 101 9.26 -1.03 3.68
N ARG A 102 9.48 -0.76 2.39
CA ARG A 102 10.31 0.38 1.97
C ARG A 102 9.60 1.72 2.18
N THR A 103 8.30 1.76 1.97
CA THR A 103 7.48 2.97 2.17
C THR A 103 7.41 3.32 3.64
N VAL A 104 7.27 2.33 4.53
CA VAL A 104 7.33 2.49 5.99
C VAL A 104 8.69 3.01 6.45
N ALA A 105 9.79 2.45 5.91
CA ALA A 105 11.13 2.96 6.20
C ALA A 105 11.26 4.44 5.81
N LEU A 106 10.84 4.78 4.59
CA LEU A 106 10.90 6.14 4.07
C LEU A 106 9.97 7.09 4.84
N ALA A 107 8.78 6.66 5.23
CA ALA A 107 7.86 7.48 6.02
C ALA A 107 8.47 7.89 7.37
N GLY A 108 9.22 6.98 8.01
CA GLY A 108 9.97 7.30 9.22
C GLY A 108 11.10 8.31 9.03
N GLU A 109 11.66 8.40 7.82
CA GLU A 109 12.69 9.38 7.44
C GLU A 109 12.08 10.74 7.03
N LEU A 110 10.93 10.72 6.35
CA LEU A 110 10.20 11.92 5.91
C LEU A 110 9.36 12.58 7.01
N ASP A 111 9.16 11.92 8.15
CA ASP A 111 8.52 12.51 9.34
C ASP A 111 9.53 12.79 10.46
N PRO A 112 10.26 13.91 10.38
CA PRO A 112 11.24 14.23 11.40
C PRO A 112 10.61 14.59 12.74
N VAL A 113 9.32 14.96 12.82
CA VAL A 113 8.69 15.42 14.07
C VAL A 113 8.03 14.28 14.84
N ARG A 114 7.19 13.49 14.18
CA ARG A 114 6.45 12.41 14.83
C ARG A 114 7.20 11.08 14.74
N GLY A 115 8.08 10.95 13.75
CA GLY A 115 8.56 9.65 13.33
C GLY A 115 7.40 8.79 12.82
N PHE A 116 7.69 7.49 12.67
CA PHE A 116 6.68 6.52 12.32
C PHE A 116 6.68 5.40 13.36
N SER A 117 5.48 5.01 13.81
CA SER A 117 5.29 4.02 14.89
C SER A 117 5.70 2.61 14.46
N TRP A 118 5.62 2.33 13.16
CA TRP A 118 5.91 1.01 12.60
C TRP A 118 7.33 0.90 12.08
N THR A 119 7.98 -0.22 12.35
CA THR A 119 9.19 -0.61 11.65
C THR A 119 8.87 -1.34 10.34
N PRO A 120 9.82 -1.35 9.37
CA PRO A 120 9.65 -2.10 8.13
C PRO A 120 9.35 -3.58 8.35
N SER A 121 10.01 -4.22 9.31
CA SER A 121 9.78 -5.63 9.65
C SER A 121 8.40 -5.86 10.26
N GLU A 122 7.98 -5.03 11.22
CA GLU A 122 6.65 -5.15 11.84
C GLU A 122 5.53 -4.99 10.81
N SER A 123 5.67 -4.03 9.88
CA SER A 123 4.68 -3.83 8.81
C SER A 123 4.52 -5.05 7.90
N VAL A 124 5.56 -5.87 7.72
CA VAL A 124 5.48 -7.11 6.93
C VAL A 124 4.93 -8.25 7.77
N VAL A 125 5.42 -8.41 9.00
CA VAL A 125 4.99 -9.47 9.92
C VAL A 125 3.49 -9.37 10.22
N ALA A 126 2.94 -8.16 10.25
CA ALA A 126 1.51 -7.92 10.41
C ALA A 126 0.63 -8.68 9.40
N PHE A 127 1.15 -9.02 8.22
CA PHE A 127 0.41 -9.76 7.17
C PHE A 127 0.60 -11.28 7.23
N LEU A 128 1.58 -11.77 7.99
CA LEU A 128 1.98 -13.18 7.98
C LEU A 128 1.39 -13.98 9.16
N ILE A 129 1.10 -13.33 10.29
CA ILE A 129 0.60 -14.01 11.49
C ILE A 129 -0.94 -14.02 11.48
N PRO A 130 -1.61 -15.18 11.32
CA PRO A 130 -3.06 -15.25 11.04
C PRO A 130 -3.97 -14.47 12.00
N VAL A 131 -3.72 -14.54 13.32
CA VAL A 131 -4.55 -13.85 14.34
C VAL A 131 -4.32 -12.34 14.30
N VAL A 132 -3.06 -11.93 14.20
CA VAL A 132 -2.64 -10.51 14.13
C VAL A 132 -3.08 -9.88 12.80
N ASN A 133 -3.17 -10.71 11.75
CA ASN A 133 -3.57 -10.34 10.40
C ASN A 133 -4.97 -9.71 10.37
N LEU A 134 -5.89 -10.05 11.27
CA LEU A 134 -7.27 -9.52 11.18
C LEU A 134 -7.38 -8.00 11.30
N VAL A 135 -6.46 -7.34 12.01
CA VAL A 135 -6.57 -5.89 12.31
C VAL A 135 -5.31 -5.12 11.97
N GLN A 136 -4.11 -5.70 12.15
CA GLN A 136 -2.87 -4.94 11.99
C GLN A 136 -2.60 -4.44 10.57
N PRO A 137 -2.82 -5.22 9.48
CA PRO A 137 -2.66 -4.72 8.12
C PRO A 137 -3.42 -3.42 7.84
N TYR A 138 -4.67 -3.36 8.30
CA TYR A 138 -5.49 -2.15 8.22
C TYR A 138 -4.86 -1.00 9.00
N ARG A 139 -4.44 -1.24 10.25
CA ARG A 139 -3.80 -0.22 11.09
C ARG A 139 -2.51 0.31 10.47
N VAL A 140 -1.62 -0.57 10.00
CA VAL A 140 -0.36 -0.20 9.34
C VAL A 140 -0.62 0.73 8.16
N LEU A 141 -1.56 0.39 7.27
CA LEU A 141 -1.83 1.18 6.07
C LEU A 141 -2.58 2.48 6.38
N ARG A 142 -3.48 2.48 7.36
CA ARG A 142 -4.15 3.69 7.85
C ARG A 142 -3.15 4.65 8.47
N ASP A 143 -2.34 4.17 9.39
CA ASP A 143 -1.33 4.98 10.07
C ASP A 143 -0.28 5.47 9.06
N LEU A 144 0.11 4.66 8.07
CA LEU A 144 0.98 5.07 6.98
C LEU A 144 0.36 6.16 6.11
N HIS A 145 -0.91 5.98 5.73
CA HIS A 145 -1.65 6.96 4.96
C HIS A 145 -1.75 8.30 5.70
N ASP A 146 -2.13 8.27 6.98
CA ASP A 146 -2.33 9.47 7.81
C ASP A 146 -1.00 10.12 8.20
N GLY A 147 0.00 9.30 8.51
CA GLY A 147 1.36 9.73 8.78
C GLY A 147 1.95 10.45 7.57
N LEU A 148 1.64 10.05 6.34
CA LEU A 148 2.09 10.74 5.12
C LEU A 148 1.19 11.91 4.70
N ALA A 149 0.18 12.29 5.49
CA ALA A 149 -0.66 13.44 5.16
C ALA A 149 0.19 14.73 5.08
N PRO A 150 -0.02 15.57 4.05
CA PRO A 150 0.83 16.74 3.82
C PRO A 150 0.64 17.83 4.87
N ALA A 151 -0.45 17.80 5.65
CA ALA A 151 -0.80 18.82 6.64
C ALA A 151 0.28 19.07 7.72
N GLY A 152 1.18 18.10 7.96
CA GLY A 152 2.27 18.23 8.93
C GLY A 152 3.53 18.95 8.41
N VAL A 153 3.61 19.28 7.13
CA VAL A 153 4.75 20.02 6.55
C VAL A 153 4.20 21.28 5.88
N PRO A 154 4.68 22.49 6.23
CA PRO A 154 4.24 23.72 5.60
C PRO A 154 4.34 23.65 4.07
N GLU A 155 3.40 24.30 3.38
CA GLU A 155 3.53 24.48 1.94
C GLU A 155 4.73 25.40 1.70
N PRO A 156 5.74 24.98 0.91
CA PRO A 156 6.93 25.78 0.69
C PRO A 156 6.55 27.09 0.00
N ALA A 157 7.14 28.20 0.46
CA ALA A 157 6.95 29.49 -0.17
C ALA A 157 7.36 29.42 -1.66
N PRO A 158 6.59 30.03 -2.58
CA PRO A 158 6.94 30.04 -4.00
C PRO A 158 8.31 30.71 -4.19
N ARG A 159 9.32 29.92 -4.57
CA ARG A 159 10.66 30.43 -4.86
C ARG A 159 10.76 30.77 -6.34
N PRO A 160 11.05 32.02 -6.72
CA PRO A 160 11.37 32.34 -8.10
C PRO A 160 12.70 31.67 -8.45
N LEU A 161 12.69 30.72 -9.39
CA LEU A 161 13.93 30.25 -10.00
C LEU A 161 14.47 31.37 -10.91
N LEU A 162 15.74 31.71 -10.70
CA LEU A 162 16.47 32.61 -11.58
C LEU A 162 16.78 31.83 -12.85
N ASP A 163 16.14 32.19 -13.95
CA ASP A 163 16.55 31.71 -15.26
C ASP A 163 17.91 32.33 -15.57
N GLY A 164 18.90 31.52 -15.94
CA GLY A 164 20.30 31.93 -16.09
C GLY A 164 20.54 33.01 -17.16
N GLY A 165 19.49 33.38 -17.92
CA GLY A 165 19.51 34.38 -18.99
C GLY A 165 19.23 35.83 -18.59
N GLY A 166 19.14 36.18 -17.30
CA GLY A 166 19.13 37.58 -16.85
C GLY A 166 17.90 38.42 -17.23
N GLY A 167 16.84 37.82 -17.78
CA GLY A 167 15.62 38.53 -18.20
C GLY A 167 14.35 37.76 -17.83
N TYR A 168 13.55 38.37 -16.95
CA TYR A 168 12.24 37.92 -16.42
C TYR A 168 12.19 36.56 -15.70
N ARG A 169 11.75 36.63 -14.43
CA ARG A 169 11.52 35.50 -13.54
C ARG A 169 10.40 34.61 -14.07
N ARG A 170 10.73 33.47 -14.66
CA ARG A 170 9.76 32.38 -14.76
C ARG A 170 9.69 31.73 -13.37
N VAL A 171 8.67 32.11 -12.59
CA VAL A 171 8.36 31.43 -11.33
C VAL A 171 7.82 30.05 -11.71
N GLU A 172 8.70 29.10 -11.98
CA GLU A 172 8.31 27.72 -12.16
C GLU A 172 7.93 27.17 -10.79
N MET A 173 6.66 27.36 -10.42
CA MET A 173 6.04 26.67 -9.32
C MET A 173 6.09 25.18 -9.67
N ALA A 174 6.99 24.44 -9.03
CA ALA A 174 7.01 22.99 -9.14
C ALA A 174 5.70 22.44 -8.53
N HIS A 175 4.66 22.33 -9.35
CA HIS A 175 3.39 21.75 -8.94
C HIS A 175 3.59 20.23 -8.85
N ALA A 176 3.76 19.66 -7.64
CA ALA A 176 3.61 18.20 -7.54
C ALA A 176 2.13 17.83 -7.66
N PRO A 177 1.83 16.57 -8.02
CA PRO A 177 0.46 16.09 -8.09
C PRO A 177 -0.24 16.36 -6.75
N ARG A 178 -1.46 16.89 -6.78
CA ARG A 178 -2.27 17.08 -5.57
C ARG A 178 -2.31 15.76 -4.79
N ALA A 179 -1.93 15.81 -3.52
CA ALA A 179 -1.99 14.65 -2.64
C ALA A 179 -3.40 14.06 -2.68
N SER A 180 -3.50 12.82 -3.19
CA SER A 180 -4.75 12.10 -3.19
C SER A 180 -5.00 11.54 -1.79
N ALA A 181 -6.24 11.68 -1.33
CA ALA A 181 -6.70 11.09 -0.09
C ALA A 181 -7.62 9.91 -0.39
N VAL A 182 -7.44 8.82 0.35
CA VAL A 182 -8.39 7.72 0.37
C VAL A 182 -9.10 7.75 1.71
N HIS A 183 -10.43 7.68 1.69
CA HIS A 183 -11.22 7.62 2.92
C HIS A 183 -10.85 6.37 3.73
N HIS A 184 -10.81 6.47 5.05
CA HIS A 184 -10.51 5.32 5.93
C HIS A 184 -11.50 4.17 5.74
N ALA A 185 -12.75 4.47 5.36
CA ALA A 185 -13.75 3.47 5.01
C ALA A 185 -13.31 2.61 3.81
N ALA A 186 -12.63 3.18 2.81
CA ALA A 186 -12.11 2.42 1.68
C ALA A 186 -10.93 1.51 2.07
N LEU A 187 -10.09 1.93 3.03
CA LEU A 187 -9.06 1.07 3.62
C LEU A 187 -9.70 -0.12 4.35
N GLY A 188 -10.76 0.13 5.12
CA GLY A 188 -11.50 -0.91 5.82
C GLY A 188 -12.21 -1.87 4.85
N ALA A 189 -12.86 -1.33 3.82
CA ALA A 189 -13.53 -2.12 2.79
C ALA A 189 -12.56 -3.00 2.00
N TRP A 190 -11.38 -2.48 1.62
CA TRP A 190 -10.32 -3.26 1.00
C TRP A 190 -9.95 -4.48 1.84
N TRP A 191 -9.66 -4.25 3.12
CA TRP A 191 -9.23 -5.31 4.02
C TRP A 191 -10.36 -6.32 4.29
N GLY A 192 -11.58 -5.83 4.50
CA GLY A 192 -12.77 -6.67 4.66
C GLY A 192 -13.04 -7.54 3.42
N LEU A 193 -12.93 -6.99 2.22
CA LEU A 193 -13.10 -7.75 0.96
C LEU A 193 -12.01 -8.81 0.77
N TYR A 194 -10.76 -8.49 1.12
CA TYR A 194 -9.67 -9.48 1.10
C TYR A 194 -9.94 -10.64 2.07
N LEU A 195 -10.37 -10.36 3.30
CA LEU A 195 -10.72 -11.40 4.27
C LEU A 195 -11.94 -12.21 3.81
N ALA A 196 -12.96 -11.53 3.28
CA ALA A 196 -14.16 -12.18 2.76
C ALA A 196 -13.83 -13.11 1.59
N SER A 197 -12.97 -12.71 0.65
CA SER A 197 -12.59 -13.58 -0.46
C SER A 197 -11.85 -14.83 0.02
N ARG A 198 -10.90 -14.69 0.96
CA ARG A 198 -10.21 -15.85 1.55
C ARG A 198 -11.17 -16.78 2.30
N GLY A 199 -12.10 -16.21 3.07
CA GLY A 199 -13.12 -16.99 3.78
C GLY A 199 -14.07 -17.73 2.83
N LEU A 200 -14.54 -17.07 1.79
CA LEU A 200 -15.42 -17.67 0.78
C LEU A 200 -14.72 -18.75 -0.03
N GLY A 201 -13.47 -18.52 -0.45
CA GLY A 201 -12.66 -19.52 -1.17
C GLY A 201 -12.40 -20.76 -0.32
N TRP A 202 -12.07 -20.57 0.97
CA TRP A 202 -11.93 -21.67 1.92
C TRP A 202 -13.25 -22.43 2.09
N LEU A 203 -14.36 -21.72 2.34
CA LEU A 203 -15.68 -22.32 2.48
C LEU A 203 -16.04 -23.14 1.23
N ALA A 204 -15.85 -22.57 0.04
CA ALA A 204 -16.12 -23.24 -1.24
C ALA A 204 -15.30 -24.53 -1.43
N SER A 205 -14.06 -24.54 -0.92
CA SER A 205 -13.14 -25.69 -0.98
C SER A 205 -13.54 -26.85 -0.06
N VAL A 206 -14.24 -26.57 1.04
CA VAL A 206 -14.68 -27.60 2.01
C VAL A 206 -16.14 -28.05 1.77
N MET A 207 -16.87 -27.41 0.86
CA MET A 207 -18.23 -27.82 0.51
C MET A 207 -18.20 -29.20 -0.19
N PRO A 208 -19.14 -30.10 0.15
CA PRO A 208 -19.36 -31.33 -0.60
C PRO A 208 -19.64 -31.04 -2.08
N GLN A 209 -19.26 -31.95 -2.95
CA GLN A 209 -19.51 -31.88 -4.40
C GLN A 209 -20.07 -33.22 -4.90
N LEU A 210 -20.95 -33.85 -4.10
CA LEU A 210 -21.49 -35.18 -4.38
C LEU A 210 -22.65 -35.10 -5.38
N THR A 211 -23.33 -33.95 -5.42
CA THR A 211 -24.45 -33.71 -6.34
C THR A 211 -24.19 -32.50 -7.25
N VAL A 212 -24.90 -32.45 -8.38
CA VAL A 212 -24.84 -31.30 -9.31
C VAL A 212 -25.25 -30.00 -8.59
N ALA A 213 -26.27 -30.06 -7.73
CA ALA A 213 -26.73 -28.89 -6.97
C ALA A 213 -25.67 -28.38 -5.98
N GLU A 214 -24.99 -29.28 -5.27
CA GLU A 214 -23.88 -28.94 -4.38
C GLU A 214 -22.68 -28.36 -5.15
N PHE A 215 -22.36 -28.95 -6.30
CA PHE A 215 -21.32 -28.44 -7.17
C PHE A 215 -21.63 -27.02 -7.64
N ILE A 216 -22.85 -26.75 -8.12
CA ILE A 216 -23.29 -25.40 -8.53
C ILE A 216 -23.19 -24.42 -7.35
N ARG A 217 -23.59 -24.83 -6.14
CA ARG A 217 -23.47 -24.00 -4.94
C ARG A 217 -22.02 -23.65 -4.62
N SER A 218 -21.11 -24.63 -4.64
CA SER A 218 -19.67 -24.39 -4.46
C SER A 218 -19.13 -23.43 -5.54
N ARG A 219 -19.61 -23.54 -6.78
CA ARG A 219 -19.22 -22.62 -7.87
C ARG A 219 -19.65 -21.19 -7.62
N TYR A 220 -20.87 -20.94 -7.15
CA TYR A 220 -21.29 -19.59 -6.78
C TYR A 220 -20.43 -19.01 -5.64
N ALA A 221 -20.02 -19.84 -4.67
CA ALA A 221 -19.12 -19.39 -3.61
C ALA A 221 -17.72 -19.02 -4.13
N PHE A 222 -17.15 -19.80 -5.07
CA PHE A 222 -15.91 -19.43 -5.76
C PHE A 222 -16.05 -18.14 -6.58
N ILE A 223 -17.13 -17.97 -7.35
CA ILE A 223 -17.36 -16.74 -8.13
C ILE A 223 -17.48 -15.52 -7.20
N ALA A 224 -18.19 -15.65 -6.07
CA ALA A 224 -18.30 -14.59 -5.08
C ALA A 224 -16.94 -14.23 -4.45
N SER A 225 -16.11 -15.25 -4.15
CA SER A 225 -14.72 -15.07 -3.72
C SER A 225 -13.91 -14.29 -4.76
N ASP A 226 -14.01 -14.65 -6.04
CA ASP A 226 -13.26 -14.02 -7.12
C ASP A 226 -13.65 -12.57 -7.34
N VAL A 227 -14.95 -12.26 -7.28
CA VAL A 227 -15.46 -10.88 -7.35
C VAL A 227 -14.96 -10.05 -6.17
N ALA A 228 -14.98 -10.61 -4.95
CA ALA A 228 -14.44 -9.94 -3.77
C ALA A 228 -12.92 -9.72 -3.89
N SER A 229 -12.16 -10.69 -4.40
CA SER A 229 -10.73 -10.59 -4.69
C SER A 229 -10.42 -9.51 -5.73
N PHE A 230 -11.21 -9.42 -6.80
CA PHE A 230 -11.08 -8.37 -7.82
C PHE A 230 -11.33 -6.97 -7.22
N ALA A 231 -12.41 -6.81 -6.45
CA ALA A 231 -12.74 -5.55 -5.80
C ALA A 231 -11.66 -5.15 -4.77
N ALA A 232 -11.15 -6.11 -3.99
CA ALA A 232 -10.03 -5.89 -3.08
C ALA A 232 -8.76 -5.44 -3.85
N ALA A 233 -8.40 -6.11 -4.95
CA ALA A 233 -7.25 -5.73 -5.76
C ALA A 233 -7.37 -4.29 -6.29
N TRP A 234 -8.56 -3.91 -6.76
CA TRP A 234 -8.82 -2.56 -7.25
C TRP A 234 -8.67 -1.49 -6.16
N LEU A 235 -9.23 -1.73 -4.96
CA LEU A 235 -9.06 -0.82 -3.83
C LEU A 235 -7.60 -0.73 -3.38
N ALA A 236 -6.87 -1.86 -3.36
CA ALA A 236 -5.45 -1.89 -3.05
C ALA A 236 -4.65 -1.00 -4.03
N VAL A 237 -4.94 -1.07 -5.33
CA VAL A 237 -4.31 -0.21 -6.34
C VAL A 237 -4.57 1.27 -6.04
N ARG A 238 -5.80 1.64 -5.69
CA ARG A 238 -6.13 3.02 -5.31
C ARG A 238 -5.37 3.47 -4.08
N MET A 239 -5.23 2.61 -3.08
CA MET A 239 -4.48 2.89 -1.85
C MET A 239 -3.00 3.11 -2.12
N VAL A 240 -2.37 2.19 -2.87
CA VAL A 240 -0.94 2.32 -3.23
C VAL A 240 -0.70 3.62 -3.98
N ARG A 241 -1.55 3.98 -4.94
CA ARG A 241 -1.44 5.24 -5.69
C ARG A 241 -1.64 6.48 -4.79
N ALA A 242 -2.58 6.43 -3.85
CA ALA A 242 -2.79 7.54 -2.93
C ALA A 242 -1.60 7.74 -1.99
N ILE A 243 -1.07 6.67 -1.42
CA ILE A 243 0.14 6.71 -0.60
C ILE A 243 1.34 7.20 -1.44
N ASP A 244 1.52 6.72 -2.66
CA ASP A 244 2.58 7.20 -3.57
C ASP A 244 2.48 8.71 -3.84
N SER A 245 1.27 9.22 -4.05
CA SER A 245 1.04 10.66 -4.25
C SER A 245 1.38 11.48 -3.00
N ARG A 246 1.10 10.94 -1.80
CA ARG A 246 1.43 11.59 -0.52
C ARG A 246 2.92 11.58 -0.24
N VAL A 247 3.62 10.47 -0.55
CA VAL A 247 5.08 10.41 -0.49
C VAL A 247 5.70 11.47 -1.39
N ALA A 248 5.24 11.56 -2.65
CA ALA A 248 5.75 12.54 -3.61
C ALA A 248 5.49 13.99 -3.17
N GLU A 249 4.28 14.27 -2.67
CA GLU A 249 3.92 15.57 -2.12
C GLU A 249 4.81 15.94 -0.92
N ARG A 250 4.96 15.04 0.05
CA ARG A 250 5.76 15.30 1.25
C ARG A 250 7.23 15.49 0.91
N GLN A 251 7.77 14.68 0.00
CA GLN A 251 9.10 14.89 -0.54
C GLN A 251 9.24 16.27 -1.18
N ARG A 252 8.27 16.71 -2.01
CA ARG A 252 8.28 18.07 -2.59
C ARG A 252 8.44 19.09 -1.48
N ARG A 253 7.56 19.08 -0.48
CA ARG A 253 7.56 20.09 0.59
C ARG A 253 8.89 20.13 1.34
N LEU A 254 9.46 18.97 1.67
CA LEU A 254 10.78 18.89 2.34
C LEU A 254 11.95 19.30 1.46
N ALA A 255 11.90 19.00 0.16
CA ALA A 255 12.95 19.39 -0.78
C ALA A 255 13.03 20.92 -0.96
N TYR A 256 11.89 21.62 -0.85
CA TYR A 256 11.81 23.08 -1.00
C TYR A 256 11.76 23.85 0.35
N ALA A 257 11.63 23.15 1.47
CA ALA A 257 11.77 23.77 2.79
C ALA A 257 13.17 24.37 2.93
N SER A 258 13.27 25.56 3.53
CA SER A 258 14.54 26.17 3.93
C SER A 258 15.23 25.36 5.01
N ASP A 259 16.55 25.50 5.12
CA ASP A 259 17.32 24.83 6.16
C ASP A 259 16.83 25.26 7.57
N GLU A 260 16.49 26.54 7.72
CA GLU A 260 15.88 27.10 8.95
C GLU A 260 14.54 26.45 9.32
N GLU A 261 13.67 26.19 8.34
CA GLU A 261 12.40 25.48 8.57
C GLU A 261 12.65 24.03 8.97
N LEU A 262 13.61 23.36 8.34
CA LEU A 262 13.96 21.98 8.68
C LEU A 262 14.59 21.89 10.08
N ASP A 263 15.48 22.83 10.44
CA ASP A 263 16.05 22.94 11.78
C ASP A 263 14.96 23.17 12.83
N ARG A 264 13.99 24.05 12.54
CA ARG A 264 12.83 24.26 13.42
C ARG A 264 12.04 22.97 13.64
N LEU A 265 11.81 22.17 12.61
CA LEU A 265 11.13 20.87 12.73
C LEU A 265 11.92 19.89 13.61
N VAL A 266 13.25 19.86 13.49
CA VAL A 266 14.10 19.02 14.35
C VAL A 266 14.07 19.47 15.80
N VAL A 267 14.10 20.79 16.06
CA VAL A 267 13.99 21.34 17.42
C VAL A 267 12.61 21.04 18.02
N GLU A 268 11.53 21.23 17.26
CA GLU A 268 10.17 20.91 17.72
C GLU A 268 10.04 19.43 18.10
N ARG A 269 10.64 18.53 17.31
CA ARG A 269 10.72 17.11 17.63
C ARG A 269 11.41 16.86 18.98
N ASP A 270 12.59 17.45 19.19
CA ASP A 270 13.36 17.23 20.41
C ASP A 270 12.57 17.69 21.65
N LEU A 271 11.88 18.83 21.55
CA LEU A 271 10.99 19.33 22.60
C LEU A 271 9.82 18.37 22.88
N LEU A 272 9.20 17.81 21.84
CA LEU A 272 8.13 16.81 22.01
C LEU A 272 8.65 15.54 22.69
N LEU A 273 9.80 15.02 22.26
CA LEU A 273 10.40 13.83 22.86
C LEU A 273 10.76 14.04 24.32
N ARG A 274 11.35 15.20 24.68
CA ARG A 274 11.63 15.55 26.08
C ARG A 274 10.35 15.62 26.90
N ARG A 275 9.27 16.18 26.35
CA ARG A 275 7.96 16.25 27.01
C ARG A 275 7.34 14.86 27.21
N GLU A 276 7.47 13.96 26.24
CA GLU A 276 7.00 12.58 26.37
C GLU A 276 7.82 11.78 27.38
N LEU A 277 9.15 11.93 27.38
CA LEU A 277 10.03 11.28 28.36
C LEU A 277 9.73 11.77 29.78
N ALA A 278 9.51 13.07 29.97
CA ALA A 278 9.14 13.63 31.28
C ALA A 278 7.82 13.03 31.83
N LYS A 279 6.85 12.74 30.95
CA LYS A 279 5.60 12.06 31.35
C LYS A 279 5.83 10.62 31.80
N ILE A 280 6.82 9.93 31.25
CA ILE A 280 7.16 8.55 31.64
C ILE A 280 7.94 8.56 32.97
N THR A 281 8.85 9.51 33.17
CA THR A 281 9.66 9.59 34.40
C THR A 281 8.90 10.14 35.60
N GLY A 282 7.82 10.90 35.40
CA GLY A 282 6.96 11.43 36.47
C GLY A 282 6.11 10.38 37.21
N PHE A 283 6.36 9.09 37.01
CA PHE A 283 5.73 7.98 37.75
C PHE A 283 6.48 7.61 39.05
N GLY A 284 7.40 8.45 39.52
CA GLY A 284 8.18 8.25 40.75
C GLY A 284 7.60 8.88 42.03
N ASP A 285 6.52 9.68 41.94
CA ASP A 285 5.90 10.35 43.09
C ASP A 285 4.59 9.65 43.54
N PHE A 286 4.57 8.32 43.56
CA PHE A 286 3.50 7.51 44.14
C PHE A 286 4.03 6.55 45.20
#